data_AF-A0A0G1IS01-F1
#
_entry.id   AF-A0A0G1IS01-F1
#
_cell.length_a   1.000
_cell.length_b   1.000
_cell.length_c   1.000
_cell.angle_alpha   90.00
_cell.angle_beta   90.00
_cell.angle_gamma   90.00
#
_symmetry.space_group_name_H-M   'P 1'
#
loop_
_entity.id
_entity.type
_entity.pdbx_description
1 polymer ?
#
loop_
_entity_poly.entity_id
_entity_poly.type
_entity_poly.pdbx_seq_one_letter_code
_entity_poly.pdbx_strand_id
1 'polypeptide(L)'
;MLRDELKKEISRVAGADIEIKLVEPERSENGDYSTNLAFLLAKKKGKSPNDIAEEVAHKLRSAKSDLIDRADSVGGFVNVWVKDEALIKKLSKKLKFDKQNKKINIEFVSANPTGPLTMANGRGGFYGDALANVLMKVGYDVTREYYINDAGNQIRLLGESIEAAEGKMEEKKEHYKGDYIKKFIGKDIEDVVKILREEIEKSLEKAGIKFDIWFSEKELREKKEPEEVLKFLEGKKLVEKKEGAIWLGDAVLVKSDAEFTYFLVDLAYHFNKFFDRKFDLAIDVWGADHHGYVERMKKGIEALG
;
A
#
# COMPACT_ATOMS: atom_id res chain seq x y z
N MET A 1 -9.16 -8.57 -20.88
CA MET A 1 -10.27 -8.73 -21.85
C MET A 1 -9.82 -8.61 -23.32
N LEU A 2 -9.52 -7.41 -23.86
CA LEU A 2 -9.11 -7.29 -25.29
C LEU A 2 -7.69 -7.84 -25.55
N ARG A 3 -6.72 -7.47 -24.71
CA ARG A 3 -5.35 -8.01 -24.79
C ARG A 3 -5.33 -9.54 -24.73
N ASP A 4 -6.17 -10.15 -23.89
CA ASP A 4 -6.23 -11.62 -23.78
C ASP A 4 -6.83 -12.28 -25.02
N GLU A 5 -7.85 -11.65 -25.62
CA GLU A 5 -8.41 -12.09 -26.90
C GLU A 5 -7.39 -11.97 -28.03
N LEU A 6 -6.63 -10.88 -28.09
CA LEU A 6 -5.52 -10.71 -29.04
C LEU A 6 -4.42 -11.76 -28.82
N LYS A 7 -4.03 -12.03 -27.57
CA LYS A 7 -3.06 -13.09 -27.26
C LYS A 7 -3.54 -14.44 -27.76
N LYS A 8 -4.79 -14.81 -27.47
CA LYS A 8 -5.38 -16.08 -27.94
C LYS A 8 -5.36 -16.19 -29.46
N GLU A 9 -5.72 -15.11 -30.17
CA GLU A 9 -5.73 -15.07 -31.62
C GLU A 9 -4.33 -15.22 -32.22
N ILE A 10 -3.35 -14.51 -31.65
CA ILE A 10 -1.95 -14.59 -32.07
C ILE A 10 -1.38 -15.99 -31.79
N SER A 11 -1.63 -16.58 -30.61
CA SER A 11 -1.21 -17.95 -30.27
C SER A 11 -1.81 -18.98 -31.23
N ARG A 12 -3.11 -18.84 -31.53
CA ARG A 12 -3.84 -19.71 -32.47
C ARG A 12 -3.19 -19.69 -33.85
N VAL A 13 -2.90 -18.50 -34.37
CA VAL A 13 -2.30 -18.31 -35.70
C VAL A 13 -0.84 -18.76 -35.76
N ALA A 14 -0.08 -18.52 -34.68
CA ALA A 14 1.31 -18.94 -34.60
C ALA A 14 1.48 -20.47 -34.47
N GLY A 15 0.42 -21.18 -34.10
CA GLY A 15 0.41 -22.63 -33.91
C GLY A 15 1.24 -23.05 -32.70
N ALA A 16 1.21 -22.25 -31.63
CA ALA A 16 2.01 -22.51 -30.45
C ALA A 16 1.24 -22.10 -29.18
N ASP A 17 1.15 -23.03 -28.25
CA ASP A 17 0.68 -22.76 -26.89
C ASP A 17 1.87 -22.23 -26.07
N ILE A 18 2.12 -20.93 -26.21
CA ILE A 18 3.20 -20.21 -25.53
C ILE A 18 2.58 -18.96 -24.92
N GLU A 19 3.03 -18.61 -23.72
CA GLU A 19 2.66 -17.35 -23.09
C GLU A 19 3.20 -16.17 -23.91
N ILE A 20 2.29 -15.38 -24.47
CA ILE A 20 2.62 -14.21 -25.28
C ILE A 20 2.60 -12.96 -24.41
N LYS A 21 3.68 -12.19 -24.47
CA LYS A 21 3.69 -10.81 -23.99
C LYS A 21 3.25 -9.88 -25.12
N LEU A 22 2.18 -9.13 -24.88
CA LEU A 22 1.79 -7.99 -25.71
C LEU A 22 2.14 -6.72 -24.94
N VAL A 23 2.87 -5.84 -25.60
CA VAL A 23 3.26 -4.53 -25.08
C VAL A 23 2.78 -3.45 -26.03
N GLU A 24 2.59 -2.25 -25.49
CA GLU A 24 2.43 -1.05 -26.32
C GLU A 24 3.81 -0.67 -26.86
N PRO A 25 3.98 -0.52 -28.18
CA PRO A 25 5.27 -0.17 -28.76
C PRO A 25 5.62 1.29 -28.47
N GLU A 26 6.92 1.60 -28.39
CA GLU A 26 7.39 2.98 -28.13
C GLU A 26 7.01 3.95 -29.25
N ARG A 27 6.88 3.45 -30.48
CA ARG A 27 6.46 4.23 -31.64
C ARG A 27 5.09 3.77 -32.08
N SER A 28 4.15 4.72 -32.18
CA SER A 28 2.78 4.46 -32.64
C SER A 28 2.71 3.92 -34.08
N GLU A 29 3.72 4.18 -34.91
CA GLU A 29 3.86 3.60 -36.25
C GLU A 29 4.03 2.07 -36.24
N ASN A 30 4.36 1.47 -35.09
CA ASN A 30 4.49 0.03 -34.90
C ASN A 30 3.22 -0.62 -34.33
N GLY A 31 2.08 0.07 -34.40
CA GLY A 31 0.77 -0.47 -34.04
C GLY A 31 0.35 -0.20 -32.59
N ASP A 32 -0.82 -0.72 -32.24
CA ASP A 32 -1.37 -0.62 -30.88
C ASP A 32 -0.69 -1.61 -29.94
N TYR A 33 -0.28 -2.76 -30.48
CA TYR A 33 0.39 -3.82 -29.74
C TYR A 33 1.52 -4.45 -30.53
N SER A 34 2.58 -4.82 -29.83
CA SER A 34 3.70 -5.58 -30.36
C SER A 34 4.02 -6.81 -29.50
N THR A 35 4.51 -7.87 -30.14
CA THR A 35 4.99 -9.07 -29.45
C THR A 35 6.32 -9.59 -29.98
N ASN A 36 7.14 -10.09 -29.06
CA ASN A 36 8.42 -10.74 -29.33
C ASN A 36 8.29 -12.26 -29.58
N LEU A 37 7.07 -12.77 -29.85
CA LEU A 37 6.78 -14.19 -30.03
C LEU A 37 7.73 -14.88 -31.03
N ALA A 38 8.11 -14.19 -32.11
CA ALA A 38 8.96 -14.80 -33.13
C ALA A 38 10.34 -15.22 -32.59
N PHE A 39 10.91 -14.45 -31.64
CA PHE A 39 12.14 -14.82 -30.94
C PHE A 39 11.97 -16.06 -30.08
N LEU A 40 10.82 -16.20 -29.41
CA LEU A 40 10.49 -17.38 -28.60
C LEU A 40 10.35 -18.63 -29.48
N LEU A 41 9.84 -18.47 -30.70
CA LEU A 41 9.61 -19.55 -31.65
C LEU A 41 10.83 -19.90 -32.51
N ALA A 42 11.80 -19.00 -32.66
CA ALA A 42 12.96 -19.17 -33.54
C ALA A 42 13.70 -20.49 -33.30
N LYS A 43 14.06 -20.76 -32.04
CA LYS A 43 14.76 -22.00 -31.65
C LYS A 43 13.92 -23.25 -31.89
N LYS A 44 12.60 -23.18 -31.64
CA LYS A 44 11.69 -24.32 -31.79
C LYS A 44 11.39 -24.65 -33.25
N LYS A 45 11.34 -23.63 -34.11
CA LYS A 45 10.99 -23.77 -35.54
C LYS A 45 12.22 -23.84 -36.47
N GLY A 46 13.43 -23.58 -35.97
CA GLY A 46 14.65 -23.59 -36.78
C GLY A 46 14.65 -22.53 -37.89
N LYS A 47 13.93 -21.42 -37.70
CA LYS A 47 13.81 -20.30 -38.65
C LYS A 47 14.29 -19.00 -38.00
N SER A 48 14.66 -18.00 -38.81
CA SER A 48 15.01 -16.69 -38.26
C SER A 48 13.78 -16.01 -37.61
N PRO A 49 13.95 -15.17 -36.57
CA PRO A 49 12.85 -14.42 -35.99
C PRO A 49 12.12 -13.54 -37.01
N ASN A 50 12.82 -12.98 -38.01
CA ASN A 50 12.19 -12.18 -39.07
C ASN A 50 11.24 -13.03 -39.92
N ASP A 51 11.68 -14.22 -40.35
CA ASP A 51 10.83 -15.10 -41.18
C ASP A 51 9.59 -15.55 -40.41
N ILE A 52 9.74 -15.85 -39.11
CA ILE A 52 8.62 -16.25 -38.27
C ILE A 52 7.67 -15.07 -38.04
N ALA A 53 8.20 -13.87 -37.78
CA ALA A 53 7.39 -12.69 -37.57
C ALA A 53 6.57 -12.36 -38.82
N GLU A 54 7.18 -12.41 -40.00
CA GLU A 54 6.48 -12.19 -41.27
C GLU A 54 5.45 -13.29 -41.55
N GLU A 55 5.79 -14.56 -41.29
CA GLU A 55 4.84 -15.67 -41.42
C GLU A 55 3.61 -15.48 -40.51
N VAL A 56 3.81 -15.06 -39.26
CA VAL A 56 2.72 -14.81 -38.31
C VAL A 56 1.92 -13.59 -38.71
N ALA A 57 2.56 -12.47 -39.07
CA ALA A 57 1.88 -11.25 -39.51
C ALA A 57 1.04 -11.52 -40.76
N HIS A 58 1.58 -12.24 -41.74
CA HIS A 58 0.84 -12.67 -42.93
C HIS A 58 -0.37 -13.52 -42.57
N LYS A 59 -0.21 -14.53 -41.71
CA LYS A 59 -1.35 -15.36 -41.30
C LYS A 59 -2.41 -14.58 -40.53
N LEU A 60 -2.02 -13.59 -39.71
CA LEU A 60 -2.97 -12.73 -38.99
C LEU A 60 -3.79 -11.88 -39.98
N ARG A 61 -3.13 -11.31 -41.01
CA ARG A 61 -3.82 -10.62 -42.11
C ARG A 61 -4.81 -11.54 -42.83
N SER A 62 -4.41 -12.78 -43.11
CA SER A 62 -5.27 -13.76 -43.81
C SER A 62 -6.40 -14.33 -42.96
N ALA A 63 -6.28 -14.30 -41.63
CA ALA A 63 -7.25 -14.90 -40.70
C ALA A 63 -8.60 -14.16 -40.65
N LYS A 64 -8.69 -12.94 -41.22
CA LYS A 64 -9.89 -12.08 -41.20
C LYS A 64 -10.52 -11.96 -39.81
N SER A 65 -9.69 -11.67 -38.80
CA SER A 65 -10.14 -11.52 -37.42
C SER A 65 -11.10 -10.33 -37.27
N ASP A 66 -12.09 -10.46 -36.39
CA ASP A 66 -12.94 -9.33 -35.96
C ASP A 66 -12.18 -8.32 -35.07
N LEU A 67 -10.97 -8.67 -34.63
CA LEU A 67 -10.17 -7.85 -33.70
C LEU A 67 -9.05 -7.08 -34.39
N ILE A 68 -8.43 -7.66 -35.41
CA ILE A 68 -7.19 -7.17 -36.01
C ILE A 68 -7.50 -6.50 -37.34
N ASP A 69 -7.13 -5.23 -37.46
CA ASP A 69 -7.26 -4.45 -38.69
C ASP A 69 -6.05 -4.70 -39.59
N ARG A 70 -4.86 -4.54 -39.03
CA ARG A 70 -3.59 -4.75 -39.69
C ARG A 70 -2.64 -5.54 -38.79
N ALA A 71 -1.78 -6.32 -39.41
CA ALA A 71 -0.59 -6.87 -38.76
C ALA A 71 0.62 -6.68 -39.66
N ASP A 72 1.77 -6.40 -39.07
CA ASP A 72 3.04 -6.21 -39.78
C ASP A 72 4.20 -6.81 -39.01
N SER A 73 5.35 -6.98 -39.67
CA SER A 73 6.57 -7.46 -39.01
C SER A 73 7.71 -6.45 -39.15
N VAL A 74 8.40 -6.18 -38.03
CA VAL A 74 9.55 -5.28 -38.00
C VAL A 74 10.61 -5.86 -37.06
N GLY A 75 11.79 -6.19 -37.59
CA GLY A 75 12.92 -6.64 -36.78
C GLY A 75 12.64 -7.86 -35.87
N GLY A 76 11.81 -8.79 -36.33
CA GLY A 76 11.45 -9.99 -35.57
C GLY A 76 10.30 -9.79 -34.57
N PHE A 77 9.70 -8.60 -34.54
CA PHE A 77 8.46 -8.35 -33.79
C PHE A 77 7.25 -8.49 -34.71
N VAL A 78 6.13 -8.93 -34.12
CA VAL A 78 4.82 -8.90 -34.77
C VAL A 78 4.04 -7.74 -34.19
N ASN A 79 3.71 -6.78 -35.03
CA ASN A 79 3.00 -5.56 -34.72
C ASN A 79 1.54 -5.69 -35.17
N VAL A 80 0.60 -5.20 -34.36
CA VAL A 80 -0.83 -5.40 -34.53
C VAL A 80 -1.58 -4.10 -34.30
N TRP A 81 -2.48 -3.77 -35.23
CA TRP A 81 -3.46 -2.69 -35.13
C TRP A 81 -4.83 -3.31 -34.89
N VAL A 82 -5.56 -2.77 -33.92
CA VAL A 82 -6.88 -3.23 -33.54
C VAL A 82 -7.93 -2.50 -34.36
N LYS A 83 -8.98 -3.20 -34.79
CA LYS A 83 -10.13 -2.57 -35.45
C LYS A 83 -10.83 -1.58 -34.53
N ASP A 84 -11.20 -0.42 -35.08
CA ASP A 84 -12.00 0.59 -34.38
C ASP A 84 -13.32 -0.01 -33.90
N GLU A 85 -13.99 -0.86 -34.68
CA GLU A 85 -15.24 -1.51 -34.27
C GLU A 85 -15.03 -2.42 -33.06
N ALA A 86 -13.88 -3.10 -32.97
CA ALA A 86 -13.53 -3.93 -31.83
C ALA A 86 -13.30 -3.07 -30.58
N LEU A 87 -12.58 -1.94 -30.71
CA LEU A 87 -12.38 -0.98 -29.63
C LEU A 87 -13.71 -0.38 -29.16
N ILE A 88 -14.52 0.15 -30.08
CA ILE A 88 -15.84 0.73 -29.80
C ILE A 88 -16.74 -0.28 -29.10
N LYS A 89 -16.79 -1.53 -29.59
CA LYS A 89 -17.58 -2.62 -28.97
C LYS A 89 -17.11 -2.97 -27.55
N LYS A 90 -15.83 -2.78 -27.24
CA LYS A 90 -15.32 -3.00 -25.87
C LYS A 90 -15.57 -1.78 -24.99
N LEU A 91 -15.36 -0.56 -25.48
CA LEU A 91 -15.57 0.68 -24.76
C LEU A 91 -17.05 0.97 -24.46
N SER A 92 -17.96 0.54 -25.35
CA SER A 92 -19.41 0.66 -25.15
C SER A 92 -19.94 -0.22 -24.01
N LYS A 93 -19.14 -1.19 -23.54
CA LYS A 93 -19.45 -1.97 -22.35
C LYS A 93 -18.92 -1.24 -21.12
N LYS A 94 -19.81 -0.89 -20.19
CA LYS A 94 -19.42 -0.38 -18.87
C LYS A 94 -18.46 -1.39 -18.23
N LEU A 95 -17.26 -0.95 -17.86
CA LEU A 95 -16.31 -1.76 -17.11
C LEU A 95 -16.97 -2.21 -15.81
N LYS A 96 -17.16 -3.52 -15.69
CA LYS A 96 -17.58 -4.19 -14.46
C LYS A 96 -16.36 -4.94 -13.93
N PHE A 97 -16.09 -4.74 -12.65
CA PHE A 97 -15.06 -5.48 -11.93
C PHE A 97 -15.78 -6.42 -10.98
N ASP A 98 -15.35 -7.68 -10.98
CA ASP A 98 -15.90 -8.68 -10.07
C ASP A 98 -15.43 -8.41 -8.64
N LYS A 99 -16.27 -8.74 -7.67
CA LYS A 99 -15.90 -8.67 -6.25
C LYS A 99 -14.76 -9.65 -5.99
N GLN A 100 -13.70 -9.18 -5.35
CA GLN A 100 -12.48 -9.95 -5.11
C GLN A 100 -12.53 -10.78 -3.81
N ASN A 101 -13.56 -10.63 -2.98
CA ASN A 101 -13.75 -11.30 -1.68
C ASN A 101 -12.48 -11.26 -0.79
N LYS A 102 -11.72 -10.17 -0.87
CA LYS A 102 -10.56 -9.92 -0.02
C LYS A 102 -10.72 -8.57 0.67
N LYS A 103 -10.41 -8.56 1.96
CA LYS A 103 -10.40 -7.40 2.85
C LYS A 103 -9.02 -6.77 2.87
N ILE A 104 -8.93 -5.49 2.56
CA ILE A 104 -7.69 -4.74 2.54
C ILE A 104 -7.79 -3.59 3.55
N ASN A 105 -6.85 -3.54 4.48
CA ASN A 105 -6.62 -2.36 5.32
C ASN A 105 -5.59 -1.45 4.62
N ILE A 106 -5.88 -0.17 4.53
CA ILE A 106 -4.93 0.84 4.04
C ILE A 106 -4.80 1.91 5.11
N GLU A 107 -3.63 1.95 5.72
CA GLU A 107 -3.28 2.95 6.71
C GLU A 107 -2.46 4.06 6.08
N PHE A 108 -2.83 5.32 6.33
CA PHE A 108 -2.13 6.47 5.79
C PHE A 108 -2.37 7.74 6.60
N VAL A 109 -1.50 8.73 6.39
CA VAL A 109 -1.39 9.97 7.19
C VAL A 109 -0.85 9.73 8.60
N SER A 110 -1.60 8.99 9.45
CA SER A 110 -1.28 8.60 10.83
C SER A 110 -0.38 9.58 11.58
N ALA A 111 -0.70 10.88 11.47
CA ALA A 111 0.08 11.93 12.11
C ALA A 111 -0.29 11.99 13.59
N ASN A 112 0.72 12.16 14.42
CA ASN A 112 0.50 12.24 15.86
C ASN A 112 -0.24 13.54 16.18
N PRO A 113 -1.21 13.53 17.13
CA PRO A 113 -2.01 14.69 17.49
C PRO A 113 -1.23 15.66 18.39
N THR A 114 0.00 16.01 17.97
CA THR A 114 0.90 16.93 18.68
C THR A 114 1.07 18.27 17.96
N GLY A 115 0.47 18.40 16.78
CA GLY A 115 0.44 19.64 16.02
C GLY A 115 -0.42 19.51 14.76
N PRO A 116 -0.54 20.60 13.97
CA PRO A 116 -1.29 20.58 12.73
C PRO A 116 -0.61 19.70 11.67
N LEU A 117 -1.41 19.20 10.72
CA LEU A 117 -0.88 18.52 9.53
C LEU A 117 0.04 19.43 8.73
N THR A 118 1.08 18.84 8.16
CA THR A 118 2.04 19.51 7.28
C THR A 118 1.86 19.07 5.83
N MET A 119 2.51 19.77 4.89
CA MET A 119 2.53 19.37 3.47
C MET A 119 3.08 17.96 3.24
N ALA A 120 3.97 17.47 4.11
CA ALA A 120 4.49 16.11 4.02
C ALA A 120 3.37 15.07 4.24
N ASN A 121 2.45 15.32 5.16
CA ASN A 121 1.28 14.47 5.41
C ASN A 121 0.35 14.42 4.19
N GLY A 122 0.23 15.53 3.45
CA GLY A 122 -0.61 15.61 2.25
C GLY A 122 -0.22 14.60 1.17
N ARG A 123 1.08 14.36 0.96
CA ARG A 123 1.56 13.36 -0.02
C ARG A 123 1.05 11.96 0.30
N GLY A 124 1.21 11.51 1.55
CA GLY A 124 0.73 10.21 2.01
C GLY A 124 -0.80 10.13 1.98
N GLY A 125 -1.46 11.23 2.36
CA GLY A 125 -2.91 11.44 2.30
C GLY A 125 -3.52 11.11 0.93
N PHE A 126 -3.13 11.87 -0.09
CA PHE A 126 -3.68 11.70 -1.44
C PHE A 126 -3.31 10.35 -2.07
N TYR A 127 -2.10 9.84 -1.80
CA TYR A 127 -1.69 8.53 -2.29
C TYR A 127 -2.55 7.40 -1.71
N GLY A 128 -2.72 7.37 -0.38
CA GLY A 128 -3.52 6.36 0.30
C GLY A 128 -4.98 6.37 -0.15
N ASP A 129 -5.60 7.55 -0.25
CA ASP A 129 -6.99 7.65 -0.69
C ASP A 129 -7.18 7.27 -2.17
N ALA A 130 -6.27 7.70 -3.06
CA ALA A 130 -6.32 7.30 -4.47
C ALA A 130 -6.19 5.77 -4.63
N LEU A 131 -5.25 5.16 -3.89
CA LEU A 131 -5.08 3.70 -3.90
C LEU A 131 -6.33 2.97 -3.39
N ALA A 132 -6.93 3.45 -2.29
CA ALA A 132 -8.19 2.92 -1.76
C ALA A 132 -9.32 2.98 -2.79
N ASN A 133 -9.48 4.13 -3.46
CA ASN A 133 -10.48 4.32 -4.50
C ASN A 133 -10.30 3.34 -5.68
N VAL A 134 -9.06 3.12 -6.12
CA VAL A 134 -8.77 2.15 -7.19
C VAL A 134 -9.08 0.73 -6.74
N LEU A 135 -8.66 0.32 -5.54
CA LEU A 135 -8.87 -1.03 -5.02
C LEU A 135 -10.37 -1.33 -4.80
N MET A 136 -11.13 -0.39 -4.24
CA MET A 136 -12.59 -0.53 -4.15
C MET A 136 -13.23 -0.62 -5.53
N LYS A 137 -12.76 0.18 -6.50
CA LYS A 137 -13.30 0.17 -7.86
C LYS A 137 -13.12 -1.18 -8.54
N VAL A 138 -12.01 -1.86 -8.29
CA VAL A 138 -11.73 -3.20 -8.83
C VAL A 138 -12.29 -4.36 -7.98
N GLY A 139 -13.09 -4.04 -6.96
CA GLY A 139 -13.93 -5.01 -6.25
C GLY A 139 -13.39 -5.54 -4.91
N TYR A 140 -12.33 -4.92 -4.36
CA TYR A 140 -11.86 -5.24 -3.00
C TYR A 140 -12.74 -4.58 -1.93
N ASP A 141 -12.81 -5.22 -0.75
CA ASP A 141 -13.40 -4.63 0.46
C ASP A 141 -12.30 -3.86 1.18
N VAL A 142 -12.29 -2.53 1.07
CA VAL A 142 -11.18 -1.69 1.53
C VAL A 142 -11.61 -0.89 2.75
N THR A 143 -10.79 -0.91 3.79
CA THR A 143 -10.91 -0.05 4.97
C THR A 143 -9.78 0.95 4.99
N ARG A 144 -10.12 2.25 5.00
CA ARG A 144 -9.19 3.34 5.22
C ARG A 144 -9.03 3.56 6.71
N GLU A 145 -7.80 3.47 7.19
CA GLU A 145 -7.50 3.56 8.62
C GLU A 145 -6.52 4.68 8.91
N TYR A 146 -6.82 5.44 9.97
CA TYR A 146 -5.91 6.39 10.57
C TYR A 146 -5.45 5.83 11.91
N TYR A 147 -4.14 5.63 12.08
CA TYR A 147 -3.58 5.26 13.38
C TYR A 147 -3.29 6.52 14.21
N ILE A 148 -3.93 6.63 15.36
CA ILE A 148 -3.77 7.72 16.32
C ILE A 148 -2.77 7.27 17.38
N ASN A 149 -1.57 7.86 17.34
CA ASN A 149 -0.59 7.73 18.40
C ASN A 149 -0.91 8.69 19.55
N ASP A 150 -1.97 8.38 20.29
CA ASP A 150 -2.47 9.12 21.46
C ASP A 150 -1.90 8.58 22.79
N ALA A 151 -0.79 7.83 22.72
CA ALA A 151 -0.10 7.28 23.87
C ALA A 151 1.41 7.59 23.84
N GLY A 152 2.05 7.47 25.00
CA GLY A 152 3.51 7.50 25.09
C GLY A 152 4.13 8.90 25.11
N ASN A 153 5.40 8.95 24.71
CA ASN A 153 6.30 10.05 25.06
C ASN A 153 5.94 11.40 24.42
N GLN A 154 5.33 11.38 23.23
CA GLN A 154 5.02 12.59 22.50
C GLN A 154 3.88 13.39 23.14
N ILE A 155 2.86 12.71 23.67
CA ILE A 155 1.77 13.36 24.41
C ILE A 155 2.30 13.97 25.71
N ARG A 156 3.19 13.26 26.41
CA ARG A 156 3.90 13.80 27.59
C ARG A 156 4.69 15.07 27.24
N LEU A 157 5.49 15.03 26.18
CA LEU A 157 6.26 16.18 25.71
C LEU A 157 5.37 17.35 25.30
N LEU A 158 4.20 17.09 24.69
CA LEU A 158 3.22 18.13 24.37
C LEU A 158 2.70 18.81 25.65
N GLY A 159 2.35 18.03 26.67
CA GLY A 159 1.94 18.56 27.99
C GLY A 159 3.03 19.44 28.63
N GLU A 160 4.27 18.93 28.67
CA GLU A 160 5.42 19.69 29.18
C GLU A 160 5.69 20.97 28.37
N SER A 161 5.42 20.94 27.06
CA SER A 161 5.56 22.13 26.21
C SER A 161 4.53 23.21 26.55
N ILE A 162 3.30 22.81 26.91
CA ILE A 162 2.24 23.72 27.34
C ILE A 162 2.58 24.30 28.71
N GLU A 163 2.98 23.47 29.68
CA GLU A 163 3.40 23.94 31.00
C GLU A 163 4.61 24.89 30.95
N ALA A 164 5.57 24.62 30.05
CA ALA A 164 6.68 25.52 29.81
C ALA A 164 6.22 26.86 29.22
N ALA A 165 5.27 26.84 28.28
CA ALA A 165 4.69 28.06 27.71
C ALA A 165 3.88 28.88 28.73
N GLU A 166 3.36 28.24 29.78
CA GLU A 166 2.73 28.89 30.93
C GLU A 166 3.73 29.48 31.94
N GLY A 167 5.01 29.18 31.81
CA GLY A 167 6.03 29.54 32.78
C GLY A 167 6.02 28.68 34.05
N LYS A 168 5.34 27.52 34.03
CA LYS A 168 5.33 26.57 35.16
C LYS A 168 6.58 25.70 35.22
N MET A 169 7.29 25.54 34.10
CA MET A 169 8.54 24.80 34.02
C MET A 169 9.50 25.43 33.00
N GLU A 170 10.78 25.02 33.04
CA GLU A 170 11.78 25.49 32.10
C GLU A 170 11.57 24.90 30.69
N GLU A 171 11.75 25.74 29.66
CA GLU A 171 11.70 25.30 28.27
C GLU A 171 12.93 24.45 27.93
N LYS A 172 12.70 23.24 27.42
CA LYS A 172 13.76 22.35 26.94
C LYS A 172 13.81 22.35 25.42
N LYS A 173 14.93 21.90 24.86
CA LYS A 173 15.13 21.76 23.40
C LYS A 173 14.11 20.82 22.76
N GLU A 174 13.65 19.82 23.50
CA GLU A 174 12.72 18.77 23.06
C GLU A 174 11.26 19.20 23.09
N HIS A 175 10.94 20.34 23.72
CA HIS A 175 9.58 20.86 23.76
C HIS A 175 9.13 21.30 22.36
N TYR A 176 7.86 21.05 22.05
CA TYR A 176 7.21 21.54 20.85
C TYR A 176 7.22 23.07 20.83
N LYS A 177 7.65 23.63 19.71
CA LYS A 177 7.78 25.07 19.51
C LYS A 177 6.78 25.53 18.46
N GLY A 178 6.10 26.63 18.75
CA GLY A 178 5.20 27.29 17.82
C GLY A 178 4.09 28.06 18.51
N ASP A 179 3.58 29.09 17.83
CA ASP A 179 2.51 29.91 18.40
C ASP A 179 1.20 29.14 18.62
N TYR A 180 1.05 27.97 17.99
CA TYR A 180 -0.10 27.10 18.22
C TYR A 180 -0.13 26.53 19.65
N ILE A 181 1.02 26.31 20.30
CA ILE A 181 1.10 25.82 21.70
C ILE A 181 0.46 26.83 22.67
N LYS A 182 0.65 28.13 22.41
CA LYS A 182 0.07 29.21 23.24
C LYS A 182 -1.46 29.17 23.28
N LYS A 183 -2.12 28.58 22.26
CA LYS A 183 -3.58 28.41 22.21
C LYS A 183 -4.09 27.39 23.23
N PHE A 184 -3.19 26.57 23.78
CA PHE A 184 -3.52 25.49 24.70
C PHE A 184 -3.18 25.78 26.16
N ILE A 185 -2.63 26.97 26.44
CA ILE A 185 -2.42 27.45 27.81
C ILE A 185 -3.74 27.39 28.59
N GLY A 186 -3.69 26.76 29.76
CA GLY A 186 -4.78 26.57 30.71
C GLY A 186 -5.68 25.37 30.40
N LYS A 187 -5.37 24.57 29.39
CA LYS A 187 -6.16 23.38 29.02
C LYS A 187 -5.52 22.10 29.54
N ASP A 188 -6.36 21.12 29.84
CA ASP A 188 -5.92 19.76 30.13
C ASP A 188 -5.38 19.08 28.86
N ILE A 189 -4.37 18.21 29.02
CA ILE A 189 -3.72 17.55 27.88
C ILE A 189 -4.69 16.66 27.09
N GLU A 190 -5.66 16.02 27.75
CA GLU A 190 -6.66 15.18 27.07
C GLU A 190 -7.57 16.04 26.17
N ASP A 191 -7.96 17.23 26.65
CA ASP A 191 -8.73 18.20 25.86
C ASP A 191 -7.92 18.71 24.67
N VAL A 192 -6.62 18.95 24.86
CA VAL A 192 -5.73 19.42 23.78
C VAL A 192 -5.57 18.37 22.69
N VAL A 193 -5.33 17.11 23.07
CA VAL A 193 -5.24 15.98 22.11
C VAL A 193 -6.54 15.84 21.33
N LYS A 194 -7.69 15.97 22.00
CA LYS A 194 -9.00 15.94 21.33
C LYS A 194 -9.16 17.10 20.33
N ILE A 195 -8.81 18.33 20.71
CA ILE A 195 -8.89 19.50 19.82
C ILE A 195 -7.99 19.31 18.59
N LEU A 196 -6.74 18.89 18.79
CA LEU A 196 -5.78 18.66 17.70
C LEU A 196 -6.26 17.56 16.75
N ARG A 197 -6.81 16.48 17.30
CA ARG A 197 -7.45 15.42 16.51
C ARG A 197 -8.60 15.95 15.67
N GLU A 198 -9.52 16.73 16.24
CA GLU A 198 -10.63 17.34 15.50
C GLU A 198 -10.15 18.30 14.40
N GLU A 199 -9.05 19.04 14.62
CA GLU A 199 -8.44 19.89 13.60
C GLU A 199 -7.84 19.09 12.44
N ILE A 200 -7.18 17.97 12.75
CA ILE A 200 -6.67 17.01 11.76
C ILE A 200 -7.83 16.44 10.94
N GLU A 201 -8.88 15.95 11.59
CA GLU A 201 -10.09 15.40 10.95
C GLU A 201 -10.72 16.40 9.97
N LYS A 202 -10.96 17.65 10.43
CA LYS A 202 -11.50 18.72 9.58
C LYS A 202 -10.60 19.07 8.40
N SER A 203 -9.28 19.01 8.59
CA SER A 203 -8.32 19.30 7.52
C SER A 203 -8.35 18.22 6.44
N LEU A 204 -8.45 16.95 6.84
CA LEU A 204 -8.57 15.81 5.92
C LEU A 204 -9.91 15.81 5.18
N GLU A 205 -11.00 16.13 5.88
CA GLU A 205 -12.32 16.27 5.27
C GLU A 205 -12.33 17.36 4.19
N LYS A 206 -11.73 18.52 4.47
CA LYS A 206 -11.56 19.61 3.49
C LYS A 206 -10.69 19.19 2.29
N ALA A 207 -9.73 18.29 2.49
CA ALA A 207 -8.93 17.72 1.42
C ALA A 207 -9.68 16.63 0.63
N GLY A 208 -10.90 16.28 1.02
CA GLY A 208 -11.69 15.21 0.39
C GLY A 208 -11.31 13.81 0.82
N ILE A 209 -10.43 13.68 1.82
CA ILE A 209 -9.95 12.39 2.35
C ILE A 209 -10.89 11.96 3.48
N LYS A 210 -11.35 10.71 3.42
CA LYS A 210 -12.22 10.12 4.44
C LYS A 210 -11.56 8.89 5.04
N PHE A 211 -11.79 8.65 6.32
CA PHE A 211 -11.35 7.46 7.02
C PHE A 211 -12.56 6.68 7.52
N ASP A 212 -12.49 5.36 7.44
CA ASP A 212 -13.51 4.45 7.93
C ASP A 212 -13.26 4.12 9.42
N ILE A 213 -11.98 4.03 9.80
CA ILE A 213 -11.55 3.74 11.17
C ILE A 213 -10.50 4.75 11.62
N TRP A 214 -10.65 5.20 12.86
CA TRP A 214 -9.67 5.95 13.62
C TRP A 214 -9.22 5.07 14.79
N PHE A 215 -8.05 4.43 14.65
CA PHE A 215 -7.56 3.43 15.59
C PHE A 215 -6.70 4.09 16.67
N SER A 216 -7.03 3.90 17.96
CA SER A 216 -6.31 4.51 19.09
C SER A 216 -5.26 3.56 19.67
N GLU A 217 -4.02 4.03 19.80
CA GLU A 217 -2.97 3.32 20.53
C GLU A 217 -3.30 3.19 22.02
N LYS A 218 -3.90 4.22 22.62
CA LYS A 218 -4.35 4.20 24.02
C LYS A 218 -5.34 3.06 24.24
N GLU A 219 -6.36 2.93 23.40
CA GLU A 219 -7.34 1.84 23.50
C GLU A 219 -6.71 0.45 23.33
N LEU A 220 -5.77 0.30 22.37
CA LEU A 220 -5.01 -0.94 22.16
C LEU A 220 -4.27 -1.37 23.43
N ARG A 221 -3.64 -0.42 24.12
CA ARG A 221 -2.91 -0.66 25.38
C ARG A 221 -3.84 -0.94 26.54
N GLU A 222 -4.95 -0.22 26.66
CA GLU A 222 -5.96 -0.44 27.71
C GLU A 222 -6.57 -1.85 27.62
N LYS A 223 -6.71 -2.38 26.41
CA LYS A 223 -7.16 -3.77 26.15
C LYS A 223 -6.07 -4.81 26.40
N LYS A 224 -4.84 -4.41 26.69
CA LYS A 224 -3.69 -5.29 26.92
C LYS A 224 -3.32 -6.15 25.72
N GLU A 225 -3.63 -5.69 24.51
CA GLU A 225 -3.27 -6.41 23.27
C GLU A 225 -1.75 -6.61 23.13
N PRO A 226 -0.86 -5.66 23.52
CA PRO A 226 0.58 -5.91 23.56
C PRO A 226 1.00 -7.09 24.45
N GLU A 227 0.39 -7.23 25.62
CA GLU A 227 0.62 -8.34 26.55
C GLU A 227 0.16 -9.68 25.96
N GLU A 228 -0.97 -9.67 25.24
CA GLU A 228 -1.50 -10.87 24.58
C GLU A 228 -0.57 -11.34 23.46
N VAL A 229 -0.07 -10.42 22.63
CA VAL A 229 0.91 -10.74 21.59
C VAL A 229 2.24 -11.22 22.17
N LEU A 230 2.70 -10.61 23.25
CA LEU A 230 3.90 -11.08 23.94
C LEU A 230 3.72 -12.54 24.42
N LYS A 231 2.61 -12.86 25.09
CA LYS A 231 2.29 -14.22 25.52
C LYS A 231 2.17 -15.20 24.36
N PHE A 232 1.60 -14.76 23.24
CA PHE A 232 1.51 -15.57 22.04
C PHE A 232 2.91 -15.95 21.50
N LEU A 233 3.81 -14.97 21.42
CA LEU A 233 5.19 -15.19 20.98
C LEU A 233 6.00 -16.06 21.97
N GLU A 234 5.78 -15.89 23.28
CA GLU A 234 6.32 -16.76 24.33
C GLU A 234 5.83 -18.19 24.19
N GLY A 235 4.53 -18.38 23.95
CA GLY A 235 3.93 -19.70 23.72
C GLY A 235 4.50 -20.42 22.49
N LYS A 236 4.88 -19.66 21.46
CA LYS A 236 5.59 -20.17 20.27
C LYS A 236 7.10 -20.36 20.49
N LYS A 237 7.65 -19.99 21.65
CA LYS A 237 9.09 -20.01 21.96
C LYS A 237 9.94 -19.21 20.97
N LEU A 238 9.39 -18.09 20.48
CA LEU A 238 10.08 -17.20 19.54
C LEU A 238 10.83 -16.05 20.22
N VAL A 239 10.66 -15.88 21.53
CA VAL A 239 11.29 -14.82 22.30
C VAL A 239 12.31 -15.35 23.29
N GLU A 240 13.32 -14.52 23.57
CA GLU A 240 14.41 -14.82 24.48
C GLU A 240 14.60 -13.71 25.50
N LYS A 241 14.88 -14.07 26.76
CA LYS A 241 15.21 -13.10 27.81
C LYS A 241 16.74 -12.95 27.90
N LYS A 242 17.24 -11.74 27.65
CA LYS A 242 18.68 -11.40 27.70
C LYS A 242 18.85 -10.02 28.32
N GLU A 243 19.80 -9.89 29.24
CA GLU A 243 20.16 -8.60 29.87
C GLU A 243 18.98 -7.87 30.54
N GLY A 244 18.03 -8.63 31.09
CA GLY A 244 16.81 -8.09 31.71
C GLY A 244 15.71 -7.70 30.71
N ALA A 245 15.98 -7.70 29.41
CA ALA A 245 15.02 -7.40 28.34
C ALA A 245 14.47 -8.68 27.67
N ILE A 246 13.35 -8.54 26.96
CA ILE A 246 12.73 -9.61 26.14
C ILE A 246 12.90 -9.27 24.66
N TRP A 247 13.39 -10.24 23.89
CA TRP A 247 13.82 -10.08 22.51
C TRP A 247 13.09 -11.03 21.56
N LEU A 248 12.78 -10.57 20.36
CA LEU A 248 12.35 -11.36 19.21
C LEU A 248 13.45 -11.28 18.14
N GLY A 249 14.26 -12.34 18.03
CA GLY A 249 15.51 -12.28 17.27
C GLY A 249 16.41 -11.15 17.79
N ASP A 250 16.75 -10.20 16.93
CA ASP A 250 17.60 -9.04 17.26
C ASP A 250 16.80 -7.81 17.72
N ALA A 251 15.47 -7.90 17.84
CA ALA A 251 14.61 -6.78 18.19
C ALA A 251 14.10 -6.87 19.64
N VAL A 252 14.24 -5.78 20.40
CA VAL A 252 13.70 -5.69 21.77
C VAL A 252 12.18 -5.48 21.71
N LEU A 253 11.43 -6.34 22.40
CA LEU A 253 9.99 -6.19 22.64
C LEU A 253 9.70 -5.50 23.97
N VAL A 254 10.43 -5.88 25.02
CA VAL A 254 10.31 -5.32 26.37
C VAL A 254 11.69 -4.94 26.87
N LYS A 255 11.85 -3.70 27.30
CA LYS A 255 13.11 -3.17 27.84
C LYS A 255 13.42 -3.76 29.23
N SER A 256 14.62 -3.50 29.73
CA SER A 256 15.07 -3.94 31.06
C SER A 256 14.34 -3.27 32.23
N ASP A 257 13.72 -2.11 32.00
CA ASP A 257 12.83 -1.41 32.93
C ASP A 257 11.37 -1.90 32.87
N ALA A 258 11.10 -2.98 32.14
CA ALA A 258 9.79 -3.58 31.87
C ALA A 258 8.85 -2.73 30.99
N GLU A 259 9.31 -1.63 30.39
CA GLU A 259 8.51 -0.89 29.40
C GLU A 259 8.44 -1.63 28.05
N PHE A 260 7.28 -1.56 27.41
CA PHE A 260 7.12 -2.05 26.04
C PHE A 260 7.78 -1.10 25.03
N THR A 261 8.40 -1.67 24.01
CA THR A 261 8.89 -0.90 22.88
C THR A 261 7.74 -0.57 21.92
N TYR A 262 7.92 0.46 21.09
CA TYR A 262 7.00 0.74 19.98
C TYR A 262 6.85 -0.48 19.06
N PHE A 263 7.91 -1.28 18.92
CA PHE A 263 7.86 -2.48 18.09
C PHE A 263 6.86 -3.53 18.60
N LEU A 264 6.79 -3.78 19.91
CA LEU A 264 5.79 -4.70 20.46
C LEU A 264 4.35 -4.18 20.23
N VAL A 265 4.17 -2.86 20.33
CA VAL A 265 2.87 -2.20 20.17
C VAL A 265 2.42 -2.24 18.71
N ASP A 266 3.34 -1.99 17.78
CA ASP A 266 3.08 -2.13 16.35
C ASP A 266 2.78 -3.58 15.97
N LEU A 267 3.43 -4.57 16.60
CA LEU A 267 3.09 -5.97 16.41
C LEU A 267 1.69 -6.29 16.94
N ALA A 268 1.31 -5.74 18.09
CA ALA A 268 -0.04 -5.89 18.62
C ALA A 268 -1.09 -5.32 17.67
N TYR A 269 -0.84 -4.13 17.15
CA TYR A 269 -1.71 -3.49 16.19
C TYR A 269 -1.85 -4.28 14.88
N HIS A 270 -0.76 -4.86 14.36
CA HIS A 270 -0.84 -5.72 13.18
C HIS A 270 -1.47 -7.08 13.47
N PHE A 271 -1.22 -7.65 14.66
CA PHE A 271 -1.92 -8.83 15.12
C PHE A 271 -3.43 -8.57 15.13
N ASN A 272 -3.86 -7.41 15.61
CA ASN A 272 -5.25 -6.98 15.57
C ASN A 272 -5.79 -6.87 14.13
N LYS A 273 -5.04 -6.26 13.19
CA LYS A 273 -5.42 -6.21 11.76
C LYS A 273 -5.69 -7.60 11.19
N PHE A 274 -4.76 -8.55 11.37
CA PHE A 274 -4.82 -9.86 10.72
C PHE A 274 -5.67 -10.88 11.47
N PHE A 275 -5.53 -10.97 12.80
CA PHE A 275 -6.14 -12.02 13.60
C PHE A 275 -7.50 -11.63 14.16
N ASP A 276 -7.74 -10.37 14.50
CA ASP A 276 -9.03 -9.97 15.06
C ASP A 276 -9.96 -9.48 13.95
N ARG A 277 -9.47 -8.55 13.13
CA ARG A 277 -10.26 -7.90 12.06
C ARG A 277 -10.26 -8.68 10.74
N LYS A 278 -9.41 -9.70 10.63
CA LYS A 278 -9.35 -10.65 9.50
C LYS A 278 -9.12 -9.96 8.16
N PHE A 279 -8.23 -8.96 8.11
CA PHE A 279 -7.76 -8.42 6.84
C PHE A 279 -6.88 -9.43 6.12
N ASP A 280 -7.02 -9.54 4.80
CA ASP A 280 -6.19 -10.39 3.95
C ASP A 280 -4.89 -9.68 3.52
N LEU A 281 -4.88 -8.34 3.57
CA LEU A 281 -3.75 -7.50 3.23
C LEU A 281 -3.81 -6.21 4.06
N ALA A 282 -2.67 -5.82 4.65
CA ALA A 282 -2.46 -4.50 5.19
C ALA A 282 -1.47 -3.72 4.32
N ILE A 283 -1.76 -2.46 4.04
CA ILE A 283 -0.91 -1.54 3.28
C ILE A 283 -0.67 -0.32 4.15
N ASP A 284 0.55 -0.15 4.64
CA ASP A 284 0.94 1.02 5.41
C ASP A 284 1.68 2.04 4.54
N VAL A 285 1.15 3.26 4.47
CA VAL A 285 1.72 4.36 3.68
C VAL A 285 2.59 5.24 4.57
N TRP A 286 3.87 4.90 4.66
CA TRP A 286 4.85 5.61 5.49
C TRP A 286 5.70 6.63 4.72
N GLY A 287 6.34 7.51 5.49
CA GLY A 287 7.40 8.39 5.02
C GLY A 287 8.66 7.62 4.62
N ALA A 288 9.50 8.22 3.76
CA ALA A 288 10.72 7.58 3.24
C ALA A 288 11.78 7.30 4.32
N ASP A 289 11.71 7.98 5.46
CA ASP A 289 12.53 7.83 6.66
C ASP A 289 12.32 6.49 7.39
N HIS A 290 11.25 5.75 7.07
CA HIS A 290 10.89 4.50 7.73
C HIS A 290 11.51 3.24 7.09
N HIS A 291 12.39 3.37 6.09
CA HIS A 291 12.89 2.23 5.32
C HIS A 291 13.54 1.13 6.18
N GLY A 292 14.31 1.50 7.21
CA GLY A 292 14.93 0.54 8.14
C GLY A 292 13.93 -0.16 9.07
N TYR A 293 12.75 0.43 9.29
CA TYR A 293 11.70 -0.15 10.13
C TYR A 293 10.89 -1.22 9.40
N VAL A 294 10.75 -1.08 8.07
CA VAL A 294 9.98 -2.02 7.22
C VAL A 294 10.51 -3.44 7.33
N GLU A 295 11.82 -3.65 7.28
CA GLU A 295 12.40 -5.00 7.38
C GLU A 295 12.13 -5.63 8.75
N ARG A 296 12.24 -4.83 9.82
CA ARG A 296 11.93 -5.26 11.19
C ARG A 296 10.47 -5.67 11.32
N MET A 297 9.55 -4.86 10.79
CA MET A 297 8.12 -5.18 10.82
C MET A 297 7.81 -6.46 10.05
N LYS A 298 8.36 -6.64 8.85
CA LYS A 298 8.16 -7.89 8.07
C LYS A 298 8.55 -9.14 8.86
N LYS A 299 9.75 -9.15 9.48
CA LYS A 299 10.21 -10.26 10.33
C LYS A 299 9.29 -10.48 11.53
N GLY A 300 8.81 -9.40 12.12
CA GLY A 300 7.86 -9.46 13.22
C GLY A 300 6.50 -10.05 12.81
N ILE A 301 5.95 -9.66 11.66
CA ILE A 301 4.72 -10.25 11.11
C ILE A 301 4.91 -11.73 10.78
N GLU A 302 6.04 -12.11 10.16
CA GLU A 302 6.36 -13.52 9.91
C GLU A 302 6.38 -14.36 11.20
N ALA A 303 6.82 -13.78 12.33
CA ALA A 303 6.79 -14.44 13.62
C ALA A 303 5.36 -14.65 14.16
N LEU A 304 4.41 -13.77 13.80
CA LEU A 304 3.01 -13.92 14.17
C LEU A 304 2.35 -15.11 13.46
N GLY A 305 2.85 -15.48 12.28
CA GLY A 305 2.41 -16.62 11.45
C GLY A 305 1.43 -16.20 10.35
#